data_AF-A0A1Y4NIK4-F1
#
_entry.id   AF-A0A1Y4NIK4-F1
#
_cell.length_a   1.000
_cell.length_b   1.000
_cell.length_c   1.000
_cell.angle_alpha   90.00
_cell.angle_beta   90.00
_cell.angle_gamma   90.00
#
_symmetry.space_group_name_H-M   'P 1'
#
loop_
_entity.id
_entity.type
_entity.pdbx_description
1 polymer ?
#
loop_
_entity_poly.entity_id
_entity_poly.type
_entity_poly.pdbx_seq_one_letter_code
_entity_poly.pdbx_strand_id
1 'polypeptide(L)'
;MMEYVQRELPYVRSYVLRSVYGMLRQEGIAFGEEAPGKIIAECRADGTDVSLSITAEEKAFGTELTISLRRPCDGMSKQKVA
;
A
#
# COMPACT_ATOMS: atom_id res chain seq x y z
N MET A 1 4.26 2.04 -19.42
CA MET A 1 3.12 1.96 -18.48
C MET A 1 3.67 2.34 -17.12
N MET A 2 3.06 3.26 -16.37
CA MET A 2 3.64 3.71 -15.10
C MET A 2 3.59 2.58 -14.08
N GLU A 3 4.76 2.10 -13.67
CA GLU A 3 4.94 1.05 -12.66
C GLU A 3 4.76 1.59 -11.23
N TYR A 4 4.59 2.91 -11.08
CA TYR A 4 4.27 3.58 -9.84
C TYR A 4 3.53 4.90 -10.08
N VAL A 5 2.76 5.33 -9.08
CA VAL A 5 2.09 6.62 -8.98
C VAL A 5 2.54 7.28 -7.68
N GLN A 6 2.91 8.55 -7.76
CA GLN A 6 3.32 9.33 -6.61
C GLN A 6 2.51 10.62 -6.57
N ARG A 7 2.01 10.99 -5.40
CA ARG A 7 1.29 12.25 -5.18
C ARG A 7 1.57 12.83 -3.81
N GLU A 8 1.79 14.13 -3.76
CA GLU A 8 1.79 14.88 -2.52
C GLU A 8 0.35 15.22 -2.12
N LEU A 9 0.02 14.92 -0.87
CA LEU A 9 -1.26 15.21 -0.26
C LEU A 9 -1.04 16.26 0.84
N PRO A 10 -1.86 17.32 0.92
CA PRO A 10 -1.72 18.39 1.92
C PRO A 10 -2.28 17.97 3.29
N TYR A 11 -1.99 16.74 3.71
CA TYR A 11 -2.45 16.15 4.96
C TYR A 11 -1.27 15.56 5.72
N VAL A 12 -1.36 15.56 7.05
CA VAL A 12 -0.37 14.90 7.92
C VAL A 12 -0.35 13.39 7.67
N ARG A 13 0.83 12.78 7.86
CA ARG A 13 1.07 11.37 7.52
C ARG A 13 0.10 10.41 8.17
N SER A 14 -0.30 10.68 9.42
CA SER A 14 -1.25 9.87 10.17
C SER A 14 -2.64 9.82 9.53
N TYR A 15 -3.10 10.92 8.92
CA TYR A 15 -4.39 10.97 8.23
C TYR A 15 -4.33 10.22 6.89
N VAL A 16 -3.25 10.40 6.14
CA VAL A 16 -3.04 9.64 4.89
C VAL A 16 -3.02 8.14 5.16
N LEU A 17 -2.23 7.69 6.14
CA LEU A 17 -2.17 6.27 6.51
C LEU A 17 -3.52 5.72 6.98
N ARG A 18 -4.25 6.44 7.84
CA ARG A 18 -5.59 6.02 8.29
C ARG A 18 -6.55 5.85 7.10
N SER A 19 -6.52 6.76 6.13
CA SER A 19 -7.34 6.67 4.93
C SER A 19 -6.94 5.50 4.04
N VAL A 20 -5.64 5.23 3.89
CA VAL A 20 -5.15 4.05 3.16
C VAL A 20 -5.65 2.76 3.80
N TYR A 21 -5.44 2.57 5.12
CA TYR A 21 -5.96 1.39 5.81
C TYR A 21 -7.48 1.28 5.76
N GLY A 22 -8.19 2.41 5.88
CA GLY A 22 -9.64 2.46 5.77
C GLY A 22 -10.13 1.97 4.41
N MET A 23 -9.52 2.47 3.34
CA MET A 23 -9.83 2.06 1.96
C MET A 23 -9.54 0.57 1.75
N LEU A 24 -8.35 0.08 2.13
CA LEU A 24 -7.99 -1.33 1.96
C LEU A 24 -8.97 -2.27 2.70
N ARG A 25 -9.39 -1.90 3.91
CA ARG A 25 -10.40 -2.66 4.67
C ARG A 25 -11.78 -2.61 4.04
N GLN A 26 -12.20 -1.42 3.57
CA GLN A 26 -13.51 -1.24 2.93
C GLN A 26 -13.62 -2.07 1.66
N GLU A 27 -12.56 -2.12 0.86
CA GLU A 27 -12.50 -2.88 -0.39
C GLU A 27 -12.18 -4.37 -0.17
N GLY A 28 -12.00 -4.81 1.09
CA GLY A 28 -11.69 -6.21 1.41
C GLY A 28 -10.34 -6.69 0.87
N ILE A 29 -9.41 -5.77 0.61
CA ILE A 29 -8.08 -6.07 0.08
C ILE A 29 -7.21 -6.61 1.20
N ALA A 30 -6.51 -7.72 0.96
CA ALA A 30 -5.55 -8.26 1.93
C ALA A 30 -4.29 -7.39 1.96
N PHE A 31 -3.82 -7.01 3.14
CA PHE A 31 -2.61 -6.21 3.28
C PHE A 31 -1.82 -6.53 4.55
N GLY A 32 -0.54 -6.20 4.53
CA GLY A 32 0.36 -6.23 5.67
C GLY A 32 1.35 -5.07 5.63
N GLU A 33 2.11 -4.88 6.72
CA GLU A 33 3.22 -3.93 6.75
C GLU A 33 4.55 -4.69 6.69
N GLU A 34 5.41 -4.30 5.75
CA GLU A 34 6.78 -4.83 5.66
C GLU A 34 7.76 -3.99 6.50
N ALA A 35 7.46 -2.69 6.65
CA ALA A 35 8.16 -1.75 7.51
C ALA A 35 7.17 -0.64 7.95
N PRO A 36 7.48 0.17 8.98
CA PRO A 36 6.57 1.21 9.46
C PRO A 36 6.13 2.19 8.36
N GLY A 37 4.87 2.09 7.92
CA GLY A 37 4.31 2.91 6.84
C GLY A 37 4.70 2.48 5.41
N LYS A 38 5.26 1.28 5.25
CA LYS A 38 5.37 0.56 3.96
C LYS A 38 4.39 -0.62 3.98
N ILE A 39 3.27 -0.43 3.31
CA ILE A 39 2.15 -1.37 3.25
C ILE A 39 2.28 -2.18 1.96
N ILE A 40 2.13 -3.50 2.07
CA ILE A 40 1.99 -4.40 0.92
C ILE A 40 0.54 -4.84 0.85
N ALA A 41 -0.11 -4.60 -0.29
CA ALA A 41 -1.49 -4.97 -0.53
C ALA A 41 -1.59 -5.95 -1.71
N GLU A 42 -2.35 -7.02 -1.54
CA GLU A 42 -2.59 -8.05 -2.55
C GLU A 42 -4.01 -7.92 -3.06
N CYS A 43 -4.18 -7.65 -4.35
CA CYS A 43 -5.49 -7.54 -4.97
C CYS A 43 -5.55 -8.29 -6.31
N ARG A 44 -6.76 -8.58 -6.77
CA ARG A 44 -6.98 -9.20 -8.08
C ARG A 44 -7.48 -8.14 -9.05
N ALA A 45 -6.67 -7.82 -10.05
CA ALA A 45 -7.01 -6.89 -11.13
C ALA A 45 -7.14 -7.67 -12.44
N ASP A 46 -8.31 -7.61 -13.07
CA ASP A 46 -8.60 -8.28 -14.36
C ASP A 46 -8.24 -9.78 -14.37
N GLY A 47 -8.53 -10.47 -13.27
CA GLY A 47 -8.24 -11.90 -13.11
C GLY A 47 -6.77 -12.24 -12.82
N THR A 48 -5.90 -11.23 -12.71
CA THR A 48 -4.49 -11.40 -12.34
C THR A 48 -4.27 -10.95 -10.90
N ASP A 49 -3.66 -11.82 -10.09
CA ASP A 49 -3.22 -11.44 -8.75
C ASP A 49 -2.01 -10.48 -8.86
N VAL A 50 -2.12 -9.34 -8.20
CA VAL A 50 -1.11 -8.28 -8.20
C VAL A 50 -0.79 -7.84 -6.79
N SER A 51 0.48 -7.56 -6.54
CA SER A 51 0.96 -6.99 -5.29
C SER A 51 1.22 -5.50 -5.50
N LEU A 52 0.86 -4.68 -4.53
CA LEU A 52 1.08 -3.24 -4.53
C LEU A 52 1.92 -2.87 -3.30
N SER A 53 2.93 -2.02 -3.50
CA SER A 53 3.65 -1.38 -2.40
C SER A 53 3.14 0.04 -2.25
N ILE A 54 2.66 0.38 -1.06
CA ILE A 54 2.11 1.68 -0.70
C ILE A 54 2.99 2.28 0.40
N THR A 55 3.56 3.44 0.17
CA THR A 55 4.37 4.18 1.16
C THR A 55 3.83 5.57 1.38
N ALA A 56 3.86 6.02 2.63
CA ALA A 56 3.53 7.39 3.01
C ALA A 56 4.72 8.03 3.74
N GLU A 57 5.31 9.05 3.14
CA GLU A 57 6.47 9.78 3.68
C GLU A 57 6.10 11.23 4.00
N GLU A 58 6.53 11.73 5.15
CA GLU A 58 6.30 13.12 5.54
C GLU A 58 7.21 14.06 4.74
N LYS A 59 6.64 15.12 4.17
CA LYS A 59 7.34 16.18 3.43
C LYS A 59 7.03 17.54 4.07
N ALA A 60 7.74 18.58 3.63
CA ALA A 60 7.63 19.93 4.20
C ALA A 60 6.19 20.50 4.23
N PHE A 61 5.35 20.14 3.25
CA PHE A 61 3.98 20.67 3.11
C PHE A 61 2.89 19.59 3.15
N GLY A 62 3.19 18.39 3.66
CA GLY A 62 2.21 17.31 3.73
C GLY A 62 2.85 15.93 3.70
N THR A 63 2.23 15.03 2.95
CA THR A 63 2.65 13.63 2.85
C THR A 63 2.71 13.21 1.40
N GLU A 64 3.85 12.64 1.02
CA GLU A 64 3.99 11.96 -0.27
C GLU A 64 3.46 10.54 -0.15
N LEU A 65 2.43 10.23 -0.92
CA LEU A 65 1.88 8.90 -1.09
C LEU A 65 2.40 8.31 -2.40
N THR A 66 3.12 7.19 -2.30
CA THR A 66 3.61 6.43 -3.45
C THR A 66 2.95 5.07 -3.48
N ILE A 67 2.46 4.67 -4.65
CA ILE A 67 1.86 3.37 -4.93
C ILE A 67 2.64 2.77 -6.09
N SER A 68 3.29 1.63 -5.90
CA SER A 68 4.02 0.93 -6.96
C SER A 68 3.50 -0.48 -7.15
N LEU A 69 3.46 -0.92 -8.42
CA LEU A 69 3.12 -2.27 -8.79
C LEU A 69 4.32 -3.20 -8.54
N ARG A 70 4.08 -4.29 -7.80
CA ARG A 70 5.05 -5.35 -7.52
C ARG A 70 4.54 -6.62 -8.22
N ARG A 71 5.31 -7.22 -9.12
CA ARG A 71 5.00 -8.53 -9.75
C ARG A 71 6.19 -9.50 -9.62
N PRO A 72 5.96 -10.83 -9.44
CA PRO A 72 4.70 -11.55 -9.19
C PRO A 72 4.45 -11.85 -7.70
N CYS A 73 3.22 -12.23 -7.37
CA CYS A 73 2.74 -12.60 -6.03
C CYS A 73 3.40 -13.89 -5.51
N ASP A 74 4.58 -13.77 -4.90
CA ASP A 74 5.06 -14.75 -3.93
C ASP A 74 4.29 -14.51 -2.63
N GLY A 75 3.03 -14.98 -2.62
CA GLY A 75 2.07 -14.76 -1.54
C GLY A 75 2.77 -14.82 -0.18
N MET A 76 2.67 -13.73 0.57
CA MET A 76 3.17 -13.53 1.93
C MET A 76 3.45 -14.87 2.59
N SER A 77 4.72 -15.29 2.53
CA SER A 77 5.14 -16.62 2.94
C SER A 77 4.68 -16.84 4.37
N LYS A 78 3.66 -17.71 4.53
CA LYS A 78 3.14 -18.27 5.77
C LYS A 78 3.56 -17.48 7.01
N GLN A 79 2.74 -16.53 7.45
CA GLN A 79 2.76 -16.16 8.87
C GLN A 79 2.42 -17.43 9.65
N LYS A 80 3.46 -18.15 10.07
CA LYS A 80 3.38 -19.17 11.11
C LYS A 80 2.90 -18.44 12.36
N VAL A 81 1.61 -18.55 12.63
CA VAL A 81 1.11 -18.39 13.99
C VAL A 81 1.75 -19.54 14.78
N ALA A 82 2.53 -19.16 15.80
CA ALA A 82 3.17 -20.07 16.74
C ALA A 82 2.12 -20.81 17.59
#